data_AF-A0A1J5BLY9-F1
#
_entry.id   AF-A0A1J5BLY9-F1
#
_cell.length_a   1.000
_cell.length_b   1.000
_cell.length_c   1.000
_cell.angle_alpha   90.00
_cell.angle_beta   90.00
_cell.angle_gamma   90.00
#
_symmetry.space_group_name_H-M   'P 1'
#
loop_
_entity.id
_entity.type
_entity.pdbx_description
1 polymer ?
#
loop_
_entity_poly.entity_id
_entity_poly.type
_entity_poly.pdbx_seq_one_letter_code
_entity_poly.pdbx_strand_id
1 'polypeptide(L)'
;MLFANREDAARRLARALAVHDGSNPLVLAIPRGAVPMAKVIAQALHGELDVVLVRKLGAPGNPEYAIGAIDEGGWVYLSPWARAAGADAQYVEGVKRHELEILRARRARYSPLRTALDPAGRVVIVVDDGLATGATMIAALHGLRARGPKKLVCAVPVAPADSLDAVRPYCDELVCLHTPADFYAVGQFYADFGQVEDEEVVRLLADSPAQSRTAQ
;
A
#
# COMPACT_ATOMS: atom_id res chain seq x y z
N MET A 1 -1.11 7.20 22.97
CA MET A 1 -1.02 6.63 21.61
C MET A 1 -1.80 7.55 20.67
N LEU A 2 -1.30 7.80 19.46
CA LEU A 2 -1.87 8.78 18.51
C LEU A 2 -3.20 8.30 17.91
N PHE A 3 -3.27 7.01 17.60
CA PHE A 3 -4.46 6.31 17.10
C PHE A 3 -4.87 5.22 18.08
N ALA A 4 -6.19 5.03 18.25
CA ALA A 4 -6.69 3.92 19.06
C ALA A 4 -6.37 2.57 18.38
N ASN A 5 -6.66 2.45 17.08
CA ASN A 5 -6.41 1.29 16.25
C ASN A 5 -6.42 1.69 14.77
N ARG A 6 -6.25 0.73 13.87
CA ARG A 6 -6.28 0.96 12.41
C ARG A 6 -7.60 1.59 11.93
N GLU A 7 -8.72 1.25 12.54
CA GLU A 7 -10.04 1.78 12.17
C GLU A 7 -10.17 3.28 12.53
N ASP A 8 -9.66 3.70 13.68
CA ASP A 8 -9.59 5.12 14.05
C ASP A 8 -8.69 5.92 13.08
N ALA A 9 -7.51 5.39 12.77
CA ALA A 9 -6.63 5.99 11.77
C ALA A 9 -7.31 6.11 10.40
N ALA A 10 -8.03 5.07 9.96
CA ALA A 10 -8.77 5.06 8.70
C ALA A 10 -9.88 6.11 8.66
N ARG A 11 -10.67 6.26 9.74
CA ARG A 11 -11.70 7.32 9.83
C ARG A 11 -11.11 8.73 9.74
N ARG A 12 -9.95 8.95 10.35
CA ARG A 12 -9.25 10.24 10.27
C ARG A 12 -8.73 10.49 8.86
N LEU A 13 -8.16 9.47 8.22
CA LEU A 13 -7.64 9.54 6.86
C LEU A 13 -8.77 9.77 5.85
N ALA A 14 -9.92 9.12 6.01
CA ALA A 14 -11.11 9.33 5.19
C ALA A 14 -11.59 10.79 5.23
N ARG A 15 -11.58 11.42 6.42
CA ARG A 15 -11.91 12.86 6.53
C ARG A 15 -10.91 13.75 5.79
N ALA A 16 -9.63 13.43 5.85
CA ALA A 16 -8.60 14.16 5.10
C ALA A 16 -8.73 13.97 3.58
N LEU A 17 -9.26 12.83 3.14
CA LEU A 17 -9.47 12.47 1.74
C LEU A 17 -10.86 12.88 1.19
N ALA A 18 -11.68 13.58 1.98
CA ALA A 18 -13.08 13.90 1.62
C ALA A 18 -13.23 14.67 0.30
N VAL A 19 -12.17 15.38 -0.15
CA VAL A 19 -12.13 16.04 -1.46
C VAL A 19 -12.27 15.08 -2.64
N HIS A 20 -12.05 13.78 -2.44
CA HIS A 20 -12.20 12.74 -3.46
C HIS A 20 -13.56 12.02 -3.39
N ASP A 21 -14.43 12.36 -2.44
CA ASP A 21 -15.77 11.78 -2.35
C ASP A 21 -16.59 12.04 -3.62
N GLY A 22 -17.40 11.07 -4.04
CA GLY A 22 -18.23 11.16 -5.24
C GLY A 22 -17.47 11.07 -6.58
N SER A 23 -16.13 10.99 -6.57
CA SER A 23 -15.31 10.83 -7.78
C SER A 23 -15.16 9.38 -8.26
N ASN A 24 -15.88 8.44 -7.63
CA ASN A 24 -15.72 7.00 -7.78
C ASN A 24 -14.23 6.55 -7.62
N PRO A 25 -13.56 6.94 -6.52
CA PRO A 25 -12.15 6.63 -6.34
C PRO A 25 -11.92 5.12 -6.19
N LEU A 26 -10.75 4.66 -6.66
CA LEU A 26 -10.26 3.32 -6.39
C LEU A 26 -9.30 3.36 -5.20
N VAL A 27 -9.70 2.78 -4.07
CA VAL A 27 -8.87 2.70 -2.87
C VAL A 27 -8.12 1.38 -2.86
N LEU A 28 -6.80 1.44 -2.99
CA LEU A 28 -5.91 0.29 -3.03
C LEU A 28 -5.13 0.18 -1.73
N ALA A 29 -5.35 -0.90 -0.98
CA ALA A 29 -4.54 -1.20 0.19
C ALA A 29 -3.22 -1.88 -0.20
N ILE A 30 -2.13 -1.54 0.48
CA ILE A 30 -0.94 -2.39 0.58
C ILE A 30 -1.20 -3.43 1.69
N PRO A 31 -1.31 -4.73 1.37
CA PRO A 31 -1.67 -5.72 2.39
C PRO A 31 -0.51 -6.01 3.36
N ARG A 32 -0.81 -6.43 4.59
CA ARG A 32 -2.14 -6.84 5.10
C ARG A 32 -2.84 -5.75 5.92
N GLY A 33 -2.06 -5.03 6.73
CA GLY A 33 -2.57 -4.11 7.75
C GLY A 33 -3.50 -3.04 7.21
N ALA A 34 -3.27 -2.55 5.99
CA ALA A 34 -4.07 -1.47 5.41
C ALA A 34 -5.41 -1.91 4.81
N VAL A 35 -5.69 -3.21 4.66
CA VAL A 35 -6.94 -3.68 4.01
C VAL A 35 -8.19 -3.30 4.81
N PRO A 36 -8.28 -3.53 6.14
CA PRO A 36 -9.40 -3.03 6.95
C PRO A 36 -9.55 -1.51 6.87
N MET A 37 -8.42 -0.79 6.79
CA MET A 37 -8.43 0.68 6.67
C MET A 37 -9.01 1.14 5.35
N ALA A 38 -8.55 0.54 4.25
CA ALA A 38 -9.02 0.86 2.91
C ALA A 38 -10.51 0.57 2.73
N LYS A 39 -11.07 -0.46 3.39
CA LYS A 39 -12.52 -0.70 3.42
C LYS A 39 -13.28 0.48 4.02
N VAL A 40 -12.84 0.97 5.18
CA VAL A 40 -13.45 2.14 5.84
C VAL A 40 -13.35 3.38 4.96
N ILE A 41 -12.20 3.60 4.32
CA ILE A 41 -11.97 4.76 3.45
C ILE A 41 -12.81 4.68 2.18
N ALA A 42 -12.84 3.52 1.51
CA ALA A 42 -13.65 3.31 0.30
C ALA A 42 -15.13 3.54 0.57
N GLN A 43 -15.66 3.02 1.68
CA GLN A 43 -17.05 3.24 2.10
C GLN A 43 -17.33 4.72 2.36
N ALA A 44 -16.44 5.42 3.05
CA ALA A 44 -16.62 6.84 3.36
C ALA A 44 -16.54 7.76 2.14
N LEU A 45 -15.84 7.35 1.06
CA LEU A 45 -15.66 8.12 -0.17
C LEU A 45 -16.55 7.66 -1.33
N HIS A 46 -17.49 6.75 -1.07
CA HIS A 46 -18.33 6.09 -2.08
C HIS A 46 -17.50 5.52 -3.25
N GLY A 47 -16.35 4.93 -2.93
CA GLY A 47 -15.39 4.34 -3.88
C GLY A 47 -15.38 2.82 -3.86
N GLU A 48 -14.45 2.24 -4.61
CA GLU A 48 -14.21 0.80 -4.66
C GLU A 48 -12.94 0.42 -3.90
N LEU A 49 -12.95 -0.76 -3.30
CA LEU A 49 -11.81 -1.33 -2.58
C LEU A 49 -11.12 -2.41 -3.43
N ASP A 50 -9.81 -2.34 -3.53
CA ASP A 50 -8.98 -3.48 -3.93
C ASP A 50 -7.60 -3.43 -3.26
N VAL A 51 -6.69 -4.31 -3.68
CA VAL A 51 -5.31 -4.39 -3.21
C VAL A 51 -4.30 -4.14 -4.32
N VAL A 52 -3.23 -3.43 -3.97
CA VAL A 52 -2.00 -3.36 -4.77
C VAL A 52 -0.95 -4.23 -4.08
N LEU A 53 -0.44 -5.24 -4.79
CA LEU A 53 0.49 -6.19 -4.19
C LEU A 53 1.92 -5.77 -4.44
N VAL A 54 2.65 -5.61 -3.36
CA VAL A 54 4.08 -5.33 -3.32
C VAL A 54 4.72 -6.16 -2.22
N ARG A 55 6.02 -6.42 -2.34
CA ARG A 55 6.81 -7.13 -1.33
C ARG A 55 8.10 -6.38 -1.05
N LYS A 56 8.52 -6.37 0.22
CA LYS A 56 9.82 -5.85 0.61
C LYS A 56 10.90 -6.80 0.12
N LEU A 57 12.04 -6.24 -0.29
CA LEU A 57 13.27 -6.99 -0.49
C LEU A 57 14.10 -6.82 0.80
N GLY A 58 14.40 -7.92 1.48
CA GLY A 58 15.25 -7.93 2.67
C GLY A 58 16.73 -7.88 2.31
N ALA A 59 17.59 -7.49 3.25
CA ALA A 59 19.04 -7.50 3.08
C ALA A 59 19.63 -8.91 3.18
N PRO A 60 20.81 -9.15 2.57
CA PRO A 60 21.60 -10.35 2.82
C PRO A 60 21.84 -10.54 4.32
N GLY A 61 21.49 -11.72 4.85
CA GLY A 61 21.66 -12.06 6.26
C GLY A 61 20.71 -11.37 7.24
N ASN A 62 19.87 -10.42 6.79
CA ASN A 62 18.85 -9.77 7.63
C ASN A 62 17.57 -9.49 6.83
N PRO A 63 16.67 -10.48 6.67
CA PRO A 63 15.45 -10.35 5.88
C PRO A 63 14.48 -9.26 6.37
N GLU A 64 14.50 -8.94 7.66
CA GLU A 64 13.66 -7.90 8.26
C GLU A 64 14.13 -6.48 7.90
N TYR A 65 15.41 -6.33 7.53
CA TYR A 65 15.96 -5.06 7.09
C TYR A 65 15.67 -4.83 5.61
N ALA A 66 14.69 -3.98 5.31
CA ALA A 66 14.26 -3.70 3.95
C ALA A 66 15.28 -2.85 3.18
N ILE A 67 15.79 -3.38 2.08
CA ILE A 67 16.68 -2.70 1.12
C ILE A 67 15.94 -2.16 -0.10
N GLY A 68 14.67 -2.53 -0.27
CA GLY A 68 13.89 -2.19 -1.44
C GLY A 68 12.50 -2.81 -1.41
N ALA A 69 11.79 -2.72 -2.52
CA ALA A 69 10.52 -3.40 -2.73
C ALA A 69 10.30 -3.75 -4.21
N ILE A 70 9.43 -4.72 -4.45
CA ILE A 70 9.07 -5.22 -5.78
C ILE A 70 7.56 -5.19 -5.97
N ASP A 71 7.13 -4.85 -7.19
CA ASP A 71 5.73 -4.92 -7.62
C ASP A 71 5.42 -6.22 -8.41
N GLU A 72 4.14 -6.45 -8.72
CA GLU A 72 3.70 -7.62 -9.50
C GLU A 72 4.24 -7.67 -10.93
N GLY A 73 4.64 -6.51 -11.48
CA GLY A 73 5.30 -6.41 -12.79
C GLY A 73 6.80 -6.78 -12.74
N GLY A 74 7.35 -6.98 -11.55
CA GLY A 74 8.76 -7.28 -11.34
C GLY A 74 9.67 -6.07 -11.39
N TRP A 75 9.12 -4.86 -11.35
CA TRP A 75 9.92 -3.66 -11.14
C TRP A 75 10.38 -3.58 -9.70
N VAL A 76 11.65 -3.24 -9.51
CA VAL A 76 12.30 -3.20 -8.21
C VAL A 76 12.72 -1.77 -7.90
N TYR A 77 12.24 -1.26 -6.77
CA TYR A 77 12.84 -0.10 -6.10
C TYR A 77 13.94 -0.58 -5.17
N LEU A 78 15.15 -0.02 -5.30
CA LEU A 78 16.22 -0.20 -4.33
C LEU A 78 16.46 1.12 -3.59
N SER A 79 16.55 1.03 -2.27
CA SER A 79 16.97 2.15 -1.43
C SER A 79 18.42 2.55 -1.72
N PRO A 80 18.81 3.81 -1.44
CA PRO A 80 20.19 4.27 -1.60
C PRO A 80 21.23 3.46 -0.83
N TRP A 81 20.85 2.82 0.28
CA TRP A 81 21.73 2.02 1.13
C TRP A 81 21.77 0.53 0.76
N ALA A 82 20.98 0.06 -0.20
CA ALA A 82 20.92 -1.36 -0.57
C ALA A 82 22.31 -1.95 -0.87
N ARG A 83 23.13 -1.22 -1.63
CA ARG A 83 24.50 -1.65 -1.96
C ARG A 83 25.41 -1.70 -0.72
N ALA A 84 25.27 -0.75 0.19
CA ALA A 84 26.02 -0.72 1.45
C ALA A 84 25.61 -1.88 2.38
N ALA A 85 24.36 -2.33 2.29
CA ALA A 85 23.86 -3.53 2.96
C ALA A 85 24.31 -4.86 2.29
N GLY A 86 25.16 -4.80 1.26
CA GLY A 86 25.69 -5.99 0.57
C GLY A 86 24.78 -6.55 -0.52
N ALA A 87 23.69 -5.87 -0.87
CA ALA A 87 22.78 -6.32 -1.93
C ALA A 87 23.34 -5.95 -3.30
N ASP A 88 24.12 -6.84 -3.88
CA ASP A 88 24.56 -6.74 -5.27
C ASP A 88 23.45 -7.17 -6.26
N ALA A 89 23.72 -7.00 -7.56
CA ALA A 89 22.75 -7.33 -8.60
C ALA A 89 22.36 -8.81 -8.62
N GLN A 90 23.29 -9.72 -8.29
CA GLN A 90 23.05 -11.16 -8.27
C GLN A 90 22.13 -11.53 -7.11
N TYR A 91 22.37 -10.95 -5.94
CA TYR A 91 21.52 -11.12 -4.76
C TYR A 91 20.10 -10.60 -5.04
N VAL A 92 19.97 -9.39 -5.58
CA VAL A 92 18.67 -8.77 -5.87
C VAL A 92 17.87 -9.62 -6.86
N GLU A 93 18.49 -10.15 -7.92
CA GLU A 93 17.80 -11.01 -8.88
C GLU A 93 17.35 -12.34 -8.23
N GLY A 94 18.18 -12.90 -7.35
CA GLY A 94 17.84 -14.10 -6.58
C GLY A 94 16.60 -13.91 -5.70
N VAL A 95 16.55 -12.81 -4.95
CA VAL A 95 15.40 -12.49 -4.07
C VAL A 95 14.17 -12.13 -4.91
N LYS A 96 14.32 -11.38 -5.99
CA LYS A 96 13.24 -10.97 -6.89
C LYS A 96 12.39 -12.14 -7.35
N ARG A 97 13.01 -13.24 -7.81
CA ARG A 97 12.27 -14.42 -8.28
C ARG A 97 11.38 -15.01 -7.18
N HIS A 98 11.93 -15.17 -5.98
CA HIS A 98 11.21 -15.71 -4.83
C HIS A 98 10.02 -14.81 -4.45
N GLU A 99 10.24 -13.50 -4.41
CA GLU A 99 9.21 -12.54 -4.03
C GLU A 99 8.09 -12.42 -5.07
N LEU A 100 8.40 -12.57 -6.36
CA LEU A 100 7.39 -12.65 -7.41
C LEU A 100 6.52 -13.90 -7.31
N GLU A 101 7.07 -15.04 -6.92
CA GLU A 101 6.30 -16.27 -6.69
C GLU A 101 5.31 -16.07 -5.52
N ILE A 102 5.76 -15.43 -4.44
CA ILE A 102 4.90 -15.07 -3.30
C ILE A 102 3.80 -14.11 -3.73
N LEU A 103 4.12 -13.08 -4.51
CA LEU A 103 3.13 -12.13 -5.04
C LEU A 103 2.06 -12.83 -5.87
N ARG A 104 2.45 -13.75 -6.77
CA ARG A 104 1.53 -14.54 -7.58
C ARG A 104 0.61 -15.41 -6.72
N ALA A 105 1.18 -16.12 -5.74
CA ALA A 105 0.40 -16.94 -4.81
C ALA A 105 -0.60 -16.09 -3.99
N ARG A 106 -0.17 -14.92 -3.52
CA ARG A 106 -1.02 -13.97 -2.78
C ARG A 106 -2.13 -13.40 -3.65
N ARG A 107 -1.85 -13.05 -4.91
CA ARG A 107 -2.88 -12.61 -5.87
C ARG A 107 -3.96 -13.67 -6.06
N ALA A 108 -3.56 -14.91 -6.28
CA ALA A 108 -4.49 -16.04 -6.43
C ALA A 108 -5.33 -16.25 -5.16
N ARG A 109 -4.76 -16.01 -3.98
CA ARG A 109 -5.47 -16.11 -2.70
C ARG A 109 -6.48 -14.99 -2.47
N TYR A 110 -6.13 -13.74 -2.78
CA TYR A 110 -6.97 -12.57 -2.46
C TYR A 110 -8.06 -12.29 -3.49
N SER A 111 -7.88 -12.74 -4.72
CA SER A 111 -8.84 -12.50 -5.81
C SER A 111 -9.03 -13.76 -6.67
N PRO A 112 -9.48 -14.90 -6.10
CA PRO A 112 -9.57 -16.16 -6.84
C PRO A 112 -10.59 -16.13 -7.98
N LEU A 113 -11.59 -15.23 -7.90
CA LEU A 113 -12.73 -15.17 -8.81
C LEU A 113 -12.91 -13.83 -9.54
N ARG A 114 -12.01 -12.85 -9.30
CA ARG A 114 -12.09 -11.54 -9.97
C ARG A 114 -10.70 -11.05 -10.36
N THR A 115 -10.61 -10.36 -11.49
CA THR A 115 -9.41 -9.64 -11.87
C THR A 115 -9.22 -8.42 -10.95
N ALA A 116 -7.98 -7.94 -10.85
CA ALA A 116 -7.69 -6.68 -10.16
C ALA A 116 -8.45 -5.53 -10.85
N LEU A 117 -9.00 -4.61 -10.05
CA LEU A 117 -9.71 -3.45 -10.58
C LEU A 117 -8.79 -2.59 -11.45
N ASP A 118 -9.35 -1.98 -12.49
CA ASP A 118 -8.63 -1.13 -13.42
C ASP A 118 -8.50 0.30 -12.86
N PRO A 119 -7.28 0.82 -12.62
CA PRO A 119 -7.06 2.19 -12.18
C PRO A 119 -7.17 3.21 -13.33
N ALA A 120 -7.21 2.78 -14.59
CA ALA A 120 -7.15 3.68 -15.74
C ALA A 120 -8.22 4.78 -15.68
N GLY A 121 -7.79 6.05 -15.81
CA GLY A 121 -8.69 7.20 -15.80
C GLY A 121 -9.34 7.53 -14.45
N ARG A 122 -8.98 6.85 -13.35
CA ARG A 122 -9.57 7.04 -12.02
C ARG A 122 -8.66 7.83 -11.07
N VAL A 123 -9.26 8.39 -10.02
CA VAL A 123 -8.51 8.79 -8.82
C VAL A 123 -8.20 7.51 -8.05
N VAL A 124 -6.92 7.21 -7.87
CA VAL A 124 -6.46 6.03 -7.15
C VAL A 124 -5.79 6.47 -5.86
N ILE A 125 -6.27 5.95 -4.74
CA ILE A 125 -5.74 6.24 -3.41
C ILE A 125 -5.05 4.99 -2.90
N VAL A 126 -3.72 5.04 -2.76
CA VAL A 126 -2.93 3.95 -2.19
C VAL A 126 -2.78 4.17 -0.70
N VAL A 127 -3.20 3.17 0.09
CA VAL A 127 -3.26 3.23 1.55
C VAL A 127 -2.29 2.23 2.17
N ASP A 128 -1.52 2.69 3.14
CA ASP A 128 -0.75 1.85 4.07
C ASP A 128 -1.05 2.25 5.53
N ASP A 129 -0.78 1.38 6.50
CA ASP A 129 -0.97 1.70 7.93
C ASP A 129 0.13 2.63 8.50
N GLY A 130 1.24 2.75 7.78
CA GLY A 130 2.23 3.80 7.97
C GLY A 130 3.44 3.59 7.06
N LEU A 131 4.29 4.61 6.91
CA LEU A 131 5.52 4.50 6.14
C LEU A 131 6.71 4.53 7.09
N ALA A 132 7.52 3.47 7.07
CA ALA A 132 8.81 3.46 7.77
C ALA A 132 9.95 3.91 6.85
N THR A 133 10.03 3.35 5.65
CA THR A 133 11.05 3.70 4.64
C THR A 133 10.46 4.14 3.29
N GLY A 134 9.13 3.99 3.12
CA GLY A 134 8.45 4.29 1.86
C GLY A 134 8.61 3.26 0.74
N ALA A 135 9.52 2.27 0.85
CA ALA A 135 9.87 1.38 -0.27
C ALA A 135 8.66 0.65 -0.90
N THR A 136 7.77 0.08 -0.08
CA THR A 136 6.55 -0.61 -0.55
C THR A 136 5.59 0.35 -1.25
N MET A 137 5.40 1.55 -0.68
CA MET A 137 4.57 2.59 -1.28
C MET A 137 5.14 3.06 -2.62
N ILE A 138 6.46 3.24 -2.73
CA ILE A 138 7.13 3.61 -3.99
C ILE A 138 6.89 2.54 -5.06
N ALA A 139 7.08 1.26 -4.74
CA ALA A 139 6.80 0.15 -5.67
C ALA A 139 5.32 0.13 -6.12
N ALA A 140 4.40 0.36 -5.19
CA ALA A 140 2.97 0.38 -5.50
C ALA A 140 2.61 1.53 -6.44
N LEU A 141 3.06 2.75 -6.12
CA LEU A 141 2.80 3.95 -6.93
C LEU A 141 3.46 3.86 -8.31
N HIS A 142 4.68 3.35 -8.38
CA HIS A 142 5.38 3.15 -9.65
C HIS A 142 4.61 2.18 -10.57
N GLY A 143 4.26 1.00 -10.06
CA GLY A 143 3.52 0.00 -10.84
C GLY A 143 2.14 0.52 -11.29
N LEU A 144 1.47 1.31 -10.44
CA LEU A 144 0.18 1.90 -10.78
C LEU A 144 0.28 3.02 -11.81
N ARG A 145 1.36 3.82 -11.82
CA ARG A 145 1.53 4.91 -12.79
C ARG A 145 1.51 4.40 -14.23
N ALA A 146 2.10 3.23 -14.49
CA ALA A 146 2.10 2.59 -15.80
C ALA A 146 0.69 2.19 -16.29
N ARG A 147 -0.30 2.11 -15.39
CA ARG A 147 -1.69 1.75 -15.71
C ARG A 147 -2.60 2.96 -15.99
N GLY A 148 -2.03 4.17 -16.11
CA GLY A 148 -2.74 5.37 -16.55
C GLY A 148 -3.85 5.91 -15.62
N PRO A 149 -3.66 5.96 -14.29
CA PRO A 149 -4.62 6.62 -13.41
C PRO A 149 -4.73 8.13 -13.72
N LYS A 150 -5.91 8.71 -13.50
CA LYS A 150 -6.12 10.16 -13.61
C LYS A 150 -5.36 10.91 -12.52
N LYS A 151 -5.26 10.32 -11.33
CA LYS A 151 -4.53 10.86 -10.19
C LYS A 151 -4.08 9.74 -9.26
N LEU A 152 -2.83 9.77 -8.83
CA LEU A 152 -2.28 8.90 -7.78
C LEU A 152 -2.15 9.66 -6.46
N VAL A 153 -2.83 9.16 -5.44
CA VAL A 153 -2.80 9.71 -4.09
C VAL A 153 -2.12 8.70 -3.17
N CYS A 154 -1.05 9.12 -2.48
CA CYS A 154 -0.49 8.37 -1.36
C CYS A 154 -1.19 8.83 -0.08
N ALA A 155 -1.80 7.91 0.66
CA ALA A 155 -2.50 8.25 1.91
C ALA A 155 -2.04 7.34 3.06
N VAL A 156 -1.45 7.93 4.09
CA VAL A 156 -0.96 7.20 5.27
C VAL A 156 -1.22 7.94 6.57
N PRO A 157 -1.47 7.25 7.69
CA PRO A 157 -1.68 7.90 8.97
C PRO A 157 -0.41 8.54 9.52
N VAL A 158 0.74 7.88 9.38
CA VAL A 158 1.99 8.32 10.00
C VAL A 158 3.21 7.91 9.17
N ALA A 159 4.20 8.81 9.09
CA ALA A 159 5.46 8.59 8.39
C ALA A 159 6.52 9.61 8.87
N PRO A 160 7.82 9.26 8.90
CA PRO A 160 8.87 10.25 9.07
C PRO A 160 9.03 11.11 7.82
N ALA A 161 9.57 12.32 7.97
CA ALA A 161 9.65 13.32 6.90
C ALA A 161 10.45 12.83 5.68
N ASP A 162 11.57 12.15 5.93
CA ASP A 162 12.44 11.58 4.89
C ASP A 162 11.74 10.53 4.02
N SER A 163 10.89 9.69 4.61
CA SER A 163 10.06 8.73 3.87
C SER A 163 9.03 9.44 3.00
N LEU A 164 8.44 10.55 3.48
CA LEU A 164 7.51 11.34 2.67
C LEU A 164 8.23 12.00 1.49
N ASP A 165 9.43 12.53 1.70
CA ASP A 165 10.24 13.12 0.65
C ASP A 165 10.66 12.09 -0.40
N ALA A 166 10.97 10.86 0.00
CA ALA A 166 11.26 9.77 -0.92
C ALA A 166 10.03 9.32 -1.75
N VAL A 167 8.83 9.36 -1.17
CA VAL A 167 7.58 8.94 -1.84
C VAL A 167 7.01 10.03 -2.74
N ARG A 168 7.18 11.30 -2.37
CA ARG A 168 6.59 12.47 -3.05
C ARG A 168 6.76 12.48 -4.59
N PRO A 169 7.90 12.07 -5.18
CA PRO A 169 8.05 12.05 -6.64
C PRO A 169 7.16 11.03 -7.37
N TYR A 170 6.56 10.08 -6.66
CA TYR A 170 5.82 8.95 -7.25
C TYR A 170 4.29 9.14 -7.22
N CYS A 171 3.78 10.15 -6.51
CA CYS A 171 2.35 10.45 -6.41
C CYS A 171 2.04 11.91 -6.82
N ASP A 172 0.80 12.15 -7.22
CA ASP A 172 0.31 13.50 -7.53
C ASP A 172 -0.15 14.25 -6.27
N GLU A 173 -0.53 13.50 -5.23
CA GLU A 173 -0.94 14.03 -3.94
C GLU A 173 -0.45 13.11 -2.82
N LEU A 174 0.00 13.70 -1.73
CA LEU A 174 0.47 13.01 -0.53
C LEU A 174 -0.31 13.51 0.68
N VAL A 175 -1.05 12.61 1.30
CA VAL A 175 -1.83 12.85 2.52
C VAL A 175 -1.19 12.06 3.67
N CYS A 176 -0.62 12.77 4.63
CA CYS A 176 -0.09 12.20 5.87
C CYS A 176 -0.72 12.91 7.07
N LEU A 177 -1.31 12.17 8.01
CA LEU A 177 -1.94 12.79 9.18
C LEU A 177 -0.92 13.27 10.22
N HIS A 178 0.24 12.62 10.30
CA HIS A 178 1.24 12.94 11.29
C HIS A 178 2.67 12.62 10.83
N THR A 179 3.59 13.57 11.07
CA THR A 179 5.01 13.44 10.73
C THR A 179 5.87 13.66 12.00
N PRO A 180 6.08 12.61 12.80
CA PRO A 180 6.82 12.70 14.06
C PRO A 180 8.34 12.79 13.82
N ALA A 181 9.04 13.47 14.72
CA ALA A 181 10.51 13.51 14.71
C ALA A 181 11.11 12.17 15.16
N ASP A 182 10.54 11.54 16.20
CA ASP A 182 11.01 10.26 16.74
C ASP A 182 10.21 9.09 16.16
N PHE A 183 10.69 8.51 15.05
CA PHE A 183 10.06 7.39 14.38
C PHE A 183 10.92 6.13 14.49
N TYR A 184 10.45 5.09 15.20
CA TYR A 184 11.12 3.79 15.27
C TYR A 184 10.36 2.71 14.50
N ALA A 185 9.05 2.64 14.68
CA ALA A 185 8.18 1.69 13.99
C ALA A 185 6.76 2.24 13.84
N VAL A 186 6.03 1.81 12.81
CA VAL A 186 4.63 2.20 12.60
C VAL A 186 3.76 1.87 13.82
N GLY A 187 3.93 0.67 14.38
CA GLY A 187 3.09 0.19 15.50
C GLY A 187 3.13 1.06 16.76
N GLN A 188 4.17 1.87 16.97
CA GLN A 188 4.30 2.71 18.17
C GLN A 188 3.22 3.81 18.26
N PHE A 189 2.57 4.13 17.14
CA PHE A 189 1.56 5.17 17.06
C PHE A 189 0.13 4.64 17.32
N TYR A 190 -0.03 3.32 17.50
CA TYR A 190 -1.30 2.63 17.63
C TYR A 190 -1.43 1.98 19.01
N ALA A 191 -2.53 2.29 19.73
CA ALA A 191 -2.79 1.63 21.01
C ALA A 191 -3.03 0.12 20.85
N ASP A 192 -3.72 -0.25 19.77
CA ASP A 192 -3.88 -1.61 19.29
C ASP A 192 -3.38 -1.71 17.83
N PHE A 193 -2.35 -2.54 17.64
CA PHE A 193 -1.72 -2.82 16.34
C PHE A 193 -1.68 -4.33 16.05
N GLY A 194 -2.78 -5.03 16.37
CA GLY A 194 -2.91 -6.47 16.10
C GLY A 194 -2.62 -6.87 14.65
N GLN A 195 -2.15 -8.10 14.46
CA GLN A 195 -1.84 -8.62 13.13
C GLN A 195 -3.13 -8.85 12.31
N VAL A 196 -3.14 -8.39 11.06
CA VAL A 196 -4.22 -8.70 10.10
C VAL A 196 -3.84 -9.95 9.32
N GLU A 197 -4.67 -10.98 9.41
CA GLU A 197 -4.43 -12.26 8.73
C GLU A 197 -4.97 -12.28 7.31
N ASP A 198 -4.43 -13.19 6.49
CA ASP A 198 -4.85 -13.31 5.08
C ASP A 198 -6.35 -13.67 4.96
N GLU A 199 -6.89 -14.46 5.89
CA GLU A 199 -8.31 -14.83 5.95
C GLU A 199 -9.20 -13.60 6.19
N GLU A 200 -8.72 -12.63 6.96
CA GLU A 200 -9.41 -11.35 7.13
C GLU A 200 -9.37 -10.54 5.84
N VAL A 201 -8.22 -10.46 5.17
CA VAL A 201 -8.08 -9.78 3.86
C VAL A 201 -9.06 -10.36 2.85
N VAL A 202 -9.13 -11.69 2.72
CA VAL A 202 -10.04 -12.36 1.78
C VAL A 202 -11.51 -12.03 2.09
N ARG A 203 -11.91 -12.07 3.36
CA ARG A 203 -13.28 -11.70 3.76
C ARG A 203 -13.62 -10.26 3.39
N LEU A 204 -12.73 -9.32 3.68
CA LEU A 204 -12.94 -7.89 3.40
C LEU A 204 -13.04 -7.59 1.90
N LEU A 205 -12.27 -8.30 1.07
CA LEU A 205 -12.30 -8.17 -0.39
C LEU A 205 -13.51 -8.85 -1.04
N ALA A 206 -14.06 -9.91 -0.42
CA ALA A 206 -15.28 -10.56 -0.88
C ALA A 206 -16.54 -9.73 -0.57
N ASP A 207 -16.54 -9.04 0.57
CA ASP A 207 -17.64 -8.17 1.00
C ASP A 207 -17.74 -6.86 0.21
N SER A 208 -16.76 -6.55 -0.64
CA SER A 208 -16.81 -5.37 -1.49
C SER A 208 -17.68 -5.68 -2.70
N PRO A 209 -18.91 -5.13 -2.81
CA PRO A 209 -19.74 -5.38 -3.97
C PRO A 209 -19.00 -4.83 -5.18
N ALA A 210 -18.56 -5.73 -6.07
CA ALA A 210 -18.27 -5.34 -7.43
C ALA A 210 -19.58 -4.73 -7.94
N GLN A 211 -19.63 -3.41 -8.07
CA GLN A 211 -20.76 -2.79 -8.75
C GLN A 211 -20.66 -3.22 -10.20
N SER A 212 -21.29 -4.34 -10.52
CA SER A 212 -21.59 -4.77 -11.88
C SER A 212 -22.48 -3.70 -12.49
N ARG A 213 -21.86 -2.62 -13.00
CA ARG A 213 -22.50 -1.75 -13.97
C ARG A 213 -22.51 -2.51 -15.28
N THR A 214 -23.48 -3.41 -15.40
CA THR A 214 -24.01 -3.78 -16.70
C THR A 214 -24.50 -2.47 -17.31
N ALA A 215 -23.80 -1.99 -18.33
CA ALA A 215 -24.30 -0.91 -19.16
C ALA A 215 -25.65 -1.35 -19.75
N GLN A 216 -26.71 -0.60 -19.42
CA GLN A 216 -27.92 -0.55 -20.25
C GLN A 216 -27.72 0.50 -21.33
#